data_AF-A0A259E4B1-F1
#
_entry.id   AF-A0A259E4B1-F1
#
_cell.length_a   1.000
_cell.length_b   1.000
_cell.length_c   1.000
_cell.angle_alpha   90.00
_cell.angle_beta   90.00
_cell.angle_gamma   90.00
#
_symmetry.space_group_name_H-M   'P 1'
#
loop_
_entity.id
_entity.type
_entity.pdbx_description
1 polymer ?
#
loop_
_entity_poly.entity_id
_entity_poly.type
_entity_poly.pdbx_seq_one_letter_code
_entity_poly.pdbx_strand_id
1 'polypeptide(L)'
;MQQPQTYRFQWQGIEIEATYIPIKWGVIAHLEIESIHPKRAPLPVTETGYKSHFHPCGTVEAKGGDVVAQIVAWLDEEAAKPEWRAYAAKSRQGELF
;
A
#
# COMPACT_ATOMS: atom_id res chain seq x y z
N MET A 1 -7.76 1.51 23.46
CA MET A 1 -6.83 1.18 22.36
C MET A 1 -7.66 1.10 21.10
N GLN A 2 -7.35 1.90 20.07
CA GLN A 2 -8.03 1.77 18.77
C GLN A 2 -7.72 0.36 18.22
N GLN A 3 -8.74 -0.34 17.74
CA GLN A 3 -8.55 -1.68 17.16
C GLN A 3 -7.96 -1.52 15.74
N PRO A 4 -7.00 -2.39 15.34
CA PRO A 4 -6.53 -2.41 13.97
C PRO A 4 -7.69 -2.74 13.03
N GLN A 5 -7.84 -1.95 11.97
CA GLN A 5 -8.82 -2.16 10.92
C GLN A 5 -8.10 -2.78 9.73
N THR A 6 -8.44 -4.02 9.40
CA THR A 6 -7.86 -4.73 8.27
C THR A 6 -8.79 -4.66 7.07
N TYR A 7 -8.23 -4.28 5.93
CA TYR A 7 -8.90 -4.13 4.65
C TYR A 7 -8.20 -5.03 3.63
N ARG A 8 -8.97 -5.76 2.83
CA ARG A 8 -8.45 -6.59 1.74
C ARG A 8 -9.05 -6.12 0.44
N PHE A 9 -8.21 -5.90 -0.55
CA PHE A 9 -8.63 -5.44 -1.87
C PHE A 9 -7.63 -5.92 -2.94
N GLN A 10 -8.05 -5.83 -4.20
CA GLN A 10 -7.19 -6.15 -5.34
C GLN A 10 -6.76 -4.88 -6.05
N TRP A 11 -5.47 -4.79 -6.36
CA TRP A 11 -4.87 -3.69 -7.12
C TRP A 11 -4.03 -4.26 -8.26
N GLN A 12 -4.40 -3.96 -9.51
CA GLN A 12 -3.76 -4.47 -10.74
C GLN A 12 -3.53 -6.00 -10.77
N GLY A 13 -4.43 -6.78 -10.15
CA GLY A 13 -4.33 -8.24 -10.06
C GLY A 13 -3.47 -8.75 -8.89
N ILE A 14 -2.96 -7.86 -8.03
CA ILE A 14 -2.28 -8.18 -6.77
C ILE A 14 -3.28 -8.02 -5.63
N GLU A 15 -3.47 -9.06 -4.84
CA GLU A 15 -4.25 -9.02 -3.61
C GLU A 15 -3.41 -8.41 -2.49
N ILE A 16 -3.94 -7.34 -1.91
CA ILE A 16 -3.30 -6.53 -0.89
C ILE A 16 -4.14 -6.56 0.37
N GLU A 17 -3.49 -6.79 1.50
CA GLU A 17 -4.03 -6.60 2.83
C GLU A 17 -3.43 -5.31 3.42
N ALA A 18 -4.30 -4.41 3.84
CA ALA A 18 -3.91 -3.19 4.52
C ALA A 18 -4.45 -3.17 5.94
N THR A 19 -3.59 -2.93 6.92
CA THR A 19 -3.97 -2.79 8.32
C THR A 19 -3.77 -1.35 8.76
N TYR A 20 -4.85 -0.70 9.18
CA TYR A 20 -4.85 0.69 9.61
C TYR A 20 -5.15 0.82 11.10
N ILE A 21 -4.29 1.56 11.80
CA ILE A 21 -4.42 1.88 13.22
C ILE A 21 -4.47 3.41 13.31
N PRO A 22 -5.66 4.02 13.53
CA PRO A 22 -5.80 5.48 13.50
C PRO A 22 -5.03 6.19 14.60
N ILE A 23 -4.85 5.55 15.77
CA ILE A 23 -4.05 6.08 16.87
C ILE A 23 -3.21 4.96 17.47
N LYS A 24 -1.95 4.90 17.06
CA LYS A 24 -0.90 4.05 17.65
C LYS A 24 -0.07 4.90 18.61
N TRP A 25 0.22 4.33 19.79
CA TRP A 25 0.96 5.00 20.87
C TRP A 25 0.40 6.38 21.29
N GLY A 26 -0.87 6.66 21.00
CA GLY A 26 -1.54 7.92 21.37
C GLY A 26 -1.23 9.13 20.49
N VAL A 27 -0.33 9.01 19.50
CA VAL A 27 0.23 10.19 18.81
C VAL A 27 0.35 10.08 17.29
N ILE A 28 0.28 8.87 16.72
CA ILE A 28 0.53 8.67 15.28
C ILE A 28 -0.38 7.61 14.69
N ALA A 29 -0.81 7.81 13.45
CA ALA A 29 -1.51 6.77 12.71
C ALA A 29 -0.49 5.84 12.05
N HIS A 30 -0.81 4.55 12.04
CA HIS A 30 0.04 3.52 11.45
C HIS A 30 -0.75 2.77 10.39
N LEU A 31 -0.21 2.74 9.17
CA LEU A 31 -0.72 2.04 8.01
C LEU A 31 0.28 0.98 7.59
N GLU A 32 -0.16 -0.27 7.56
CA GLU A 32 0.60 -1.40 7.04
C GLU A 32 -0.05 -1.84 5.74
N ILE A 33 0.76 -2.10 4.71
CA ILE A 33 0.32 -2.59 3.41
C ILE A 33 1.17 -3.82 3.11
N GLU A 34 0.51 -4.96 2.87
CA GLU A 34 1.15 -6.23 2.52
C GLU A 34 0.50 -6.82 1.27
N SER A 35 1.28 -7.27 0.30
CA SER A 35 0.81 -8.11 -0.80
C SER A 35 0.72 -9.57 -0.35
N ILE A 36 -0.51 -10.08 -0.32
CA ILE A 36 -0.81 -11.44 0.12
C ILE A 36 -0.87 -12.44 -1.05
N HIS A 37 -1.27 -11.98 -2.25
CA HIS A 37 -1.27 -12.83 -3.45
C HIS A 37 -0.99 -12.05 -4.75
N PRO A 38 0.13 -12.28 -5.46
CA PRO A 38 1.24 -13.15 -5.08
C PRO A 38 1.88 -12.66 -3.77
N LYS A 39 2.24 -13.61 -2.90
CA LYS A 39 2.80 -13.29 -1.58
C LYS A 39 4.11 -12.51 -1.73
N ARG A 40 4.22 -11.34 -1.08
CA ARG A 40 5.36 -10.42 -1.20
C ARG A 40 5.62 -9.96 -2.63
N ALA A 41 4.58 -9.89 -3.46
CA ALA A 41 4.67 -9.26 -4.76
C ALA A 41 5.13 -7.79 -4.59
N PRO A 42 6.08 -7.33 -5.40
CA PRO A 42 6.54 -5.95 -5.38
C PRO A 42 5.36 -5.00 -5.67
N LEU A 43 5.33 -3.89 -4.94
CA LEU A 43 4.37 -2.81 -5.11
C LEU A 43 5.13 -1.52 -5.44
N PRO A 44 4.49 -0.53 -6.10
CA PRO A 44 5.10 0.77 -6.38
C PRO A 44 5.71 1.44 -5.14
N VAL A 45 5.09 1.21 -3.98
CA VAL A 45 5.49 1.79 -2.71
C VAL A 45 6.55 0.96 -1.96
N THR A 46 6.80 -0.30 -2.36
CA THR A 46 7.74 -1.24 -1.73
C THR A 46 8.16 -2.39 -2.64
N GLU A 47 9.45 -2.61 -2.81
CA GLU A 47 9.98 -3.73 -3.62
C GLU A 47 9.75 -5.10 -2.98
N THR A 48 9.56 -5.15 -1.66
CA THR A 48 9.41 -6.42 -0.90
C THR A 48 7.97 -6.86 -0.71
N GLY A 49 7.00 -6.07 -1.21
CA GLY A 49 5.58 -6.32 -1.01
C GLY A 49 5.04 -5.99 0.39
N TYR A 50 5.88 -5.49 1.31
CA TYR A 50 5.44 -5.00 2.61
C TYR A 50 5.89 -3.56 2.84
N LYS A 51 4.98 -2.70 3.32
CA LYS A 51 5.30 -1.32 3.70
C LYS A 51 4.62 -0.96 5.02
N SER A 52 5.43 -0.43 5.93
CA SER A 52 4.96 0.23 7.14
C SER A 52 5.08 1.74 6.94
N HIS A 53 3.97 2.45 7.03
CA HIS A 53 3.90 3.90 6.86
C HIS A 53 3.25 4.56 8.07
N PHE A 54 3.84 5.65 8.53
CA PHE A 54 3.36 6.41 9.68
C PHE A 54 3.01 7.83 9.23
N HIS A 55 1.86 8.32 9.66
CA HIS A 55 1.40 9.67 9.33
C HIS A 55 0.64 10.29 10.51
N PRO A 56 0.41 11.61 10.50
CA PRO A 56 -0.37 12.27 11.54
C PRO A 56 -1.78 11.66 11.67
N CYS A 57 -2.29 11.59 12.90
CA CYS A 57 -3.67 11.19 13.16
C CYS A 57 -4.64 12.15 12.45
N GLY A 58 -5.77 11.63 11.96
CA GLY A 58 -6.78 12.45 11.28
C GLY A 58 -6.54 12.68 9.77
N THR A 59 -5.38 12.30 9.21
CA THR A 59 -5.13 12.44 7.76
C THR A 59 -6.14 11.66 6.92
N VAL A 60 -6.47 10.44 7.33
CA VAL A 60 -7.44 9.58 6.61
C VAL A 60 -8.85 10.16 6.70
N GLU A 61 -9.25 10.61 7.89
CA GLU A 61 -10.56 11.22 8.15
C GLU A 61 -10.73 12.52 7.35
N ALA A 62 -9.68 13.36 7.28
CA ALA A 62 -9.66 14.59 6.49
C ALA A 62 -9.80 14.33 4.98
N LYS A 63 -9.42 13.15 4.49
CA LYS A 63 -9.52 12.73 3.08
C LYS A 63 -10.81 11.95 2.77
N GLY A 64 -11.81 12.01 3.65
CA GLY A 64 -13.12 11.37 3.46
C GLY A 64 -13.28 10.02 4.16
N GLY A 65 -12.27 9.57 4.93
CA GLY A 65 -12.37 8.38 5.78
C GLY A 65 -12.11 7.04 5.09
N ASP A 66 -12.00 7.02 3.76
CA ASP A 66 -11.76 5.78 3.01
C ASP A 66 -10.25 5.48 2.94
N VAL A 67 -9.83 4.50 3.74
CA VAL A 67 -8.44 4.02 3.81
C VAL A 67 -8.04 3.34 2.51
N VAL A 68 -8.93 2.51 1.94
CA VAL A 68 -8.63 1.72 0.72
C VAL A 68 -8.44 2.65 -0.46
N ALA A 69 -9.33 3.64 -0.64
CA ALA A 69 -9.22 4.62 -1.71
C ALA A 69 -7.90 5.41 -1.64
N GLN A 70 -7.46 5.77 -0.42
CA GLN A 70 -6.17 6.46 -0.23
C GLN A 70 -4.97 5.58 -0.56
N ILE A 71 -5.02 4.30 -0.19
CA ILE A 71 -3.95 3.36 -0.54
C ILE A 71 -3.90 3.15 -2.05
N VAL A 72 -5.06 2.94 -2.69
CA VAL A 72 -5.15 2.77 -4.16
C VAL A 72 -4.62 4.00 -4.88
N ALA A 73 -5.06 5.20 -4.48
CA ALA A 73 -4.56 6.45 -5.05
C ALA A 73 -3.03 6.57 -4.90
N TRP A 74 -2.50 6.25 -3.71
CA TRP A 74 -1.05 6.28 -3.48
C TRP A 74 -0.30 5.26 -4.34
N LEU A 75 -0.82 4.03 -4.47
CA LEU A 75 -0.25 3.02 -5.34
C LEU A 75 -0.27 3.46 -6.81
N ASP A 76 -1.35 4.07 -7.27
CA ASP A 76 -1.46 4.57 -8.65
C ASP A 76 -0.54 5.77 -8.92
N GLU A 77 -0.39 6.69 -7.97
CA GLU A 77 0.55 7.81 -8.04
C GLU A 77 2.00 7.31 -8.15
N GLU A 78 2.41 6.38 -7.28
CA GLU A 78 3.73 5.77 -7.36
C GLU A 78 3.90 4.91 -8.62
N ALA A 79 2.83 4.24 -9.08
CA ALA A 79 2.86 3.46 -10.31
C ALA A 79 2.99 4.32 -11.58
N ALA A 80 2.60 5.59 -11.51
CA ALA A 80 2.78 6.54 -12.60
C ALA A 80 4.24 6.98 -12.77
N LYS A 81 5.10 6.76 -11.77
CA LYS A 81 6.52 7.13 -11.84
C LYS A 81 7.24 6.32 -12.92
N PRO A 82 8.18 6.96 -13.66
CA PRO A 82 8.92 6.29 -14.72
C PRO A 82 9.74 5.11 -14.20
N GLU A 83 10.25 5.18 -12.97
CA GLU A 83 11.00 4.12 -12.30
C GLU A 83 10.16 2.84 -12.14
N TRP A 84 8.95 2.98 -11.61
CA TRP A 84 8.04 1.84 -11.46
C TRP A 84 7.59 1.30 -12.82
N ARG A 85 7.29 2.17 -13.78
CA ARG A 85 6.93 1.74 -15.15
C ARG A 85 8.03 0.91 -15.80
N ALA A 86 9.29 1.32 -15.63
CA ALA A 86 10.44 0.55 -16.12
C ALA A 86 10.56 -0.80 -15.42
N TYR A 87 10.39 -0.84 -14.09
CA TYR A 87 10.37 -2.09 -13.33
C TYR A 87 9.24 -3.03 -13.76
N ALA A 88 8.02 -2.51 -13.88
CA ALA A 88 6.85 -3.28 -14.28
C ALA A 88 6.98 -3.80 -15.72
N ALA A 89 7.56 -3.01 -16.63
CA ALA A 89 7.87 -3.44 -17.99
C ALA A 89 8.90 -4.59 -18.02
N LYS A 90 10.01 -4.46 -17.27
CA LYS A 90 11.02 -5.52 -17.14
C LYS A 90 10.46 -6.79 -16.52
N SER A 91 9.67 -6.66 -15.46
CA SER A 91 9.03 -7.79 -14.76
C SER A 91 8.06 -8.54 -15.67
N ARG A 92 7.30 -7.83 -16.51
CA ARG A 92 6.39 -8.45 -17.52
C ARG A 92 7.12 -9.08 -18.69
N GLN A 93 8.27 -8.52 -19.07
CA GLN A 93 9.04 -9.03 -20.20
C GLN A 93 9.82 -10.30 -19.88
N GLY A 94 9.92 -10.67 -18.58
CA GLY A 94 10.61 -11.87 -18.10
C GLY A 94 12.05 -11.86 -18.60
N GLU A 95 12.96 -11.20 -17.88
CA GLU A 95 14.37 -11.14 -18.28
C GLU A 95 14.95 -12.56 -18.44
N LEU A 96 14.89 -12.99 -19.71
CA LEU A 96 15.90 -13.71 -20.49
C LEU A 96 17.29 -13.47 -19.90
N PHE A 97 17.70 -14.38 -19.04
CA PHE A 97 19.10 -14.73 -18.87
C PHE A 97 19.28 -16.18 -19.32
#